data_AF-A0A4R3PU74-F1
#
_entry.id   AF-A0A4R3PU74-F1
#
_cell.length_a   1.000
_cell.length_b   1.000
_cell.length_c   1.000
_cell.angle_alpha   90.00
_cell.angle_beta   90.00
_cell.angle_gamma   90.00
#
_symmetry.space_group_name_H-M   'P 1'
#
loop_
_entity.id
_entity.type
_entity.pdbx_description
1 polymer ?
#
loop_
_entity_poly.entity_id
_entity_poly.type
_entity_poly.pdbx_seq_one_letter_code
_entity_poly.pdbx_strand_id
1 'polypeptide(L)'
;MAAELSEAHIRSGKVMTVAGPVPADGLGVTLMHEHILNDCRCWWHAPKTPERQYLADGFVCMEILGELRQDPFVNKHNITLDDEALAIAELKDFAREGGRTVVEPTCQGIGRDPLALRRISKSTGLNIVMGAGYYLASSHPAKVAGMGVTQIADEIVREAIEGADGTDVKIGLIGEIGVSSDFTAEEEKSLRGAAEAHRRTGLPLMVHLPGWFRLGHKVLDIVAEEGGDLRHTVLCHMNPSHDDLGYQSEIASRGAFLEYDMIGMDFFYGDQQVQCPSDEEAARAIVKLVGMGHGDRVLLSHDVFLKMMLTKYGGNGYAYILKHFLPRLKRHGLNDAVIGRMMRDNPRSVFQASA
;
A
#
# COMPACT_ATOMS: atom_id res chain seq x y z
N MET A 1 -27.37 -18.69 4.88
CA MET A 1 -26.07 -18.76 4.20
C MET A 1 -25.02 -18.46 5.24
N ALA A 2 -24.28 -19.46 5.72
CA ALA A 2 -23.07 -19.19 6.48
C ALA A 2 -22.12 -18.54 5.46
N ALA A 3 -22.11 -17.21 5.50
CA ALA A 3 -21.70 -16.34 4.41
C ALA A 3 -20.20 -16.44 4.17
N GLU A 4 -19.75 -16.15 2.95
CA GLU A 4 -18.36 -16.15 2.47
C GLU A 4 -17.43 -15.14 3.20
N LEU A 5 -17.80 -14.74 4.42
CA LEU A 5 -17.03 -13.89 5.31
C LEU A 5 -15.72 -14.58 5.69
N SER A 6 -14.64 -13.82 5.61
CA SER A 6 -13.37 -14.22 6.22
C SER A 6 -13.55 -14.37 7.72
N GLU A 7 -12.82 -15.30 8.36
CA GLU A 7 -12.76 -15.42 9.82
C GLU A 7 -12.25 -14.14 10.52
N ALA A 8 -11.62 -13.24 9.76
CA ALA A 8 -11.12 -11.94 10.18
C ALA A 8 -11.82 -10.77 9.45
N HIS A 9 -13.09 -10.91 9.08
CA HIS A 9 -13.89 -9.82 8.52
C HIS A 9 -13.97 -8.62 9.48
N ILE A 10 -14.28 -7.42 8.98
CA ILE A 10 -14.25 -6.15 9.75
C ILE A 10 -15.11 -6.10 11.03
N ARG A 11 -16.04 -7.05 11.21
CA ARG A 11 -16.91 -7.17 12.40
C ARG A 11 -16.52 -8.33 13.32
N SER A 12 -15.40 -9.01 13.03
CA SER A 12 -14.92 -10.19 13.78
C SER A 12 -14.12 -9.83 15.05
N GLY A 13 -13.59 -8.61 15.11
CA GLY A 13 -12.60 -8.21 16.12
C GLY A 13 -11.21 -8.80 15.92
N LYS A 14 -10.94 -9.42 14.76
CA LYS A 14 -9.67 -10.04 14.38
C LYS A 14 -9.13 -9.44 13.09
N VAL A 15 -7.82 -9.60 12.88
CA VAL A 15 -7.13 -9.30 11.62
C VAL A 15 -6.35 -10.52 11.18
N MET A 16 -6.50 -10.93 9.93
CA MET A 16 -5.75 -12.05 9.38
C MET A 16 -4.32 -11.61 9.06
N THR A 17 -3.35 -12.31 9.62
CA THR A 17 -1.92 -12.17 9.28
C THR A 17 -1.44 -13.43 8.58
N VAL A 18 -0.25 -13.38 7.98
CA VAL A 18 0.38 -14.55 7.37
C VAL A 18 0.68 -15.69 8.35
N ALA A 19 0.63 -15.43 9.67
CA ALA A 19 0.78 -16.41 10.74
C ALA A 19 -0.56 -16.85 11.36
N GLY A 20 -1.69 -16.37 10.83
CA GLY A 20 -3.04 -16.60 11.34
C GLY A 20 -3.68 -15.34 11.94
N PRO A 21 -4.92 -15.45 12.46
CA PRO A 21 -5.65 -14.31 12.99
C PRO A 21 -5.06 -13.79 14.30
N VAL A 22 -4.97 -12.48 14.44
CA VAL A 22 -4.65 -11.77 15.69
C VAL A 22 -5.81 -10.86 16.11
N PRO A 23 -5.98 -10.54 17.41
CA PRO A 23 -6.94 -9.52 17.83
C PRO A 23 -6.67 -8.17 17.18
N ALA A 24 -7.71 -7.43 16.80
CA ALA A 24 -7.56 -6.13 16.14
C ALA A 24 -6.92 -5.05 17.03
N ASP A 25 -7.08 -5.13 18.36
CA ASP A 25 -6.33 -4.31 19.33
C ASP A 25 -4.85 -4.72 19.45
N GLY A 26 -4.48 -5.88 18.92
CA GLY A 26 -3.11 -6.40 18.85
C GLY A 26 -2.27 -5.86 17.67
N LEU A 27 -2.86 -5.07 16.76
CA LEU A 27 -2.11 -4.50 15.62
C LEU A 27 -0.98 -3.56 16.07
N GLY A 28 -1.20 -2.76 17.12
CA GLY A 28 -0.19 -1.85 17.64
C GLY A 28 0.15 -0.72 16.64
N VAL A 29 1.44 -0.35 16.58
CA VAL A 29 1.95 0.61 15.59
C VAL A 29 2.04 -0.08 14.24
N THR A 30 1.34 0.46 13.26
CA THR A 30 1.16 -0.19 11.94
C THR A 30 1.61 0.72 10.81
N LEU A 31 2.35 0.14 9.86
CA LEU A 31 2.52 0.69 8.51
C LEU A 31 1.49 0.01 7.61
N MET A 32 0.67 0.80 6.93
CA MET A 32 -0.50 0.30 6.18
C MET A 32 -0.18 -0.06 4.73
N HIS A 33 1.00 0.31 4.22
CA HIS A 33 1.36 0.10 2.82
C HIS A 33 2.87 0.01 2.66
N GLU A 34 3.40 -1.21 2.59
CA GLU A 34 4.82 -1.46 2.36
C GLU A 34 5.01 -2.71 1.50
N HIS A 35 5.89 -2.68 0.50
CA HIS A 35 6.32 -3.90 -0.17
C HIS A 35 7.55 -4.47 0.54
N ILE A 36 7.44 -5.73 0.96
CA ILE A 36 8.54 -6.43 1.65
C ILE A 36 9.38 -7.18 0.62
N LEU A 37 8.72 -7.79 -0.35
CA LEU A 37 9.29 -8.41 -1.54
C LEU A 37 8.39 -8.07 -2.72
N ASN A 38 8.97 -7.83 -3.90
CA ASN A 38 8.21 -7.53 -5.11
C ASN A 38 9.03 -7.71 -6.39
N ASP A 39 8.34 -7.61 -7.51
CA ASP A 39 8.91 -7.55 -8.85
C ASP A 39 8.25 -6.44 -9.69
N CYS A 40 8.97 -5.34 -9.88
CA CYS A 40 8.53 -4.18 -10.65
C CYS A 40 9.17 -4.12 -12.04
N ARG A 41 9.73 -5.22 -12.56
CA ARG A 41 10.42 -5.24 -13.86
C ARG A 41 9.52 -4.86 -15.04
N CYS A 42 8.21 -5.04 -14.92
CA CYS A 42 7.23 -4.61 -15.92
C CYS A 42 7.15 -3.08 -16.10
N TRP A 43 7.67 -2.28 -15.15
CA TRP A 43 7.80 -0.82 -15.26
C TRP A 43 9.19 -0.34 -15.65
N TRP A 44 10.08 -1.22 -16.09
CA TRP A 44 11.43 -0.79 -16.46
C TRP A 44 11.39 0.29 -17.55
N HIS A 45 11.94 1.47 -17.22
CA HIS A 45 12.03 2.61 -18.13
C HIS A 45 13.41 2.61 -18.80
N ALA A 46 13.51 1.98 -19.97
CA ALA A 46 14.78 1.88 -20.68
C ALA A 46 15.36 3.27 -21.02
N PRO A 47 16.64 3.54 -20.71
CA PRO A 47 17.27 4.81 -21.08
C PRO A 47 17.30 4.96 -22.61
N LYS A 48 16.91 6.13 -23.10
CA LYS A 48 16.80 6.41 -24.54
C LYS A 48 18.13 6.83 -25.18
N THR A 49 19.14 7.17 -24.38
CA THR A 49 20.42 7.70 -24.87
C THR A 49 21.60 6.83 -24.43
N PRO A 50 22.64 6.66 -25.28
CA PRO A 50 23.80 5.83 -24.95
C PRO A 50 24.52 6.26 -23.67
N GLU A 51 24.53 7.56 -23.36
CA GLU A 51 25.21 8.13 -22.19
C GLU A 51 24.57 7.70 -20.87
N ARG A 52 23.28 7.33 -20.87
CA ARG A 52 22.56 6.84 -19.69
C ARG A 52 22.48 5.32 -19.61
N GLN A 53 23.00 4.59 -20.60
CA GLN A 53 22.91 3.12 -20.63
C GLN A 53 23.58 2.46 -19.41
N TYR A 54 24.62 3.09 -18.84
CA TYR A 54 25.28 2.60 -17.62
C TYR A 54 24.33 2.51 -16.41
N LEU A 55 23.27 3.32 -16.38
CA LEU A 55 22.26 3.30 -15.33
C LEU A 55 21.33 2.09 -15.42
N ALA A 56 21.19 1.45 -16.58
CA ALA A 56 20.26 0.33 -16.74
C ALA A 56 20.75 -0.96 -16.08
N ASP A 57 22.00 -1.32 -16.36
CA ASP A 57 22.58 -2.62 -16.01
C ASP A 57 23.56 -2.54 -14.81
N GLY A 58 23.82 -1.34 -14.29
CA GLY A 58 24.61 -1.13 -13.08
C GLY A 58 23.89 -1.55 -11.80
N PHE A 59 24.64 -1.74 -10.72
CA PHE A 59 24.07 -1.95 -9.38
C PHE A 59 23.69 -0.61 -8.75
N VAL A 60 22.71 -0.64 -7.85
CA VAL A 60 22.39 0.51 -6.99
C VAL A 60 23.59 0.72 -6.07
N CYS A 61 24.28 1.84 -6.24
CA CYS A 61 25.46 2.21 -5.48
C CYS A 61 25.48 3.73 -5.22
N MET A 62 26.29 4.16 -4.25
CA MET A 62 26.31 5.55 -3.76
C MET A 62 26.59 6.56 -4.89
N GLU A 63 27.43 6.18 -5.85
CA GLU A 63 27.90 7.01 -6.96
C GLU A 63 26.78 7.42 -7.92
N ILE A 64 25.69 6.64 -8.01
CA ILE A 64 24.61 6.87 -8.97
C ILE A 64 23.28 7.27 -8.33
N LEU A 65 23.19 7.35 -6.99
CA LEU A 65 21.92 7.64 -6.30
C LEU A 65 21.29 8.99 -6.72
N GLY A 66 22.13 9.98 -7.06
CA GLY A 66 21.65 11.25 -7.61
C GLY A 66 20.86 11.06 -8.90
N GLU A 67 21.39 10.27 -9.84
CA GLU A 67 20.75 9.95 -11.12
C GLU A 67 19.50 9.09 -10.93
N LEU A 68 19.56 8.08 -10.05
CA LEU A 68 18.41 7.22 -9.78
C LEU A 68 17.22 7.99 -9.20
N ARG A 69 17.46 9.02 -8.36
CA ARG A 69 16.38 9.87 -7.84
C ARG A 69 15.66 10.68 -8.92
N GLN A 70 16.25 10.84 -10.10
CA GLN A 70 15.65 11.55 -11.24
C GLN A 70 14.95 10.61 -12.22
N ASP A 71 15.13 9.29 -12.09
CA ASP A 71 14.52 8.30 -12.98
C ASP A 71 14.58 6.90 -12.32
N PRO A 72 13.81 6.63 -11.24
CA PRO A 72 14.01 5.44 -10.42
C PRO A 72 13.85 4.11 -11.19
N PHE A 73 13.01 4.12 -12.22
CA PHE A 73 12.72 2.97 -13.08
C PHE A 73 13.79 2.69 -14.14
N VAL A 74 14.83 3.53 -14.25
CA VAL A 74 15.89 3.32 -15.25
C VAL A 74 16.74 2.08 -14.95
N ASN A 75 16.89 1.73 -13.67
CA ASN A 75 17.86 0.73 -13.19
C ASN A 75 17.18 -0.61 -12.87
N LYS A 76 17.60 -1.68 -13.57
CA LYS A 76 17.01 -3.02 -13.40
C LYS A 76 17.27 -3.64 -12.04
N HIS A 77 18.40 -3.33 -11.41
CA HIS A 77 18.70 -3.81 -10.07
C HIS A 77 17.80 -3.15 -9.01
N ASN A 78 17.37 -1.89 -9.23
CA ASN A 78 16.54 -1.12 -8.31
C ASN A 78 15.08 -1.61 -8.21
N ILE A 79 14.50 -2.02 -9.34
CA ILE A 79 13.06 -2.30 -9.51
C ILE A 79 12.62 -3.71 -9.07
N THR A 80 13.30 -4.27 -8.08
CA THR A 80 12.98 -5.58 -7.49
C THR A 80 13.38 -5.60 -6.02
N LEU A 81 12.51 -6.05 -5.13
CA LEU A 81 12.83 -6.37 -3.74
C LEU A 81 12.86 -7.89 -3.61
N ASP A 82 14.06 -8.47 -3.71
CA ASP A 82 14.28 -9.91 -3.92
C ASP A 82 15.21 -10.57 -2.88
N ASP A 83 15.59 -9.83 -1.82
CA ASP A 83 16.48 -10.33 -0.75
C ASP A 83 15.72 -10.42 0.59
N GLU A 84 15.26 -11.63 0.93
CA GLU A 84 14.56 -11.93 2.19
C GLU A 84 15.41 -11.58 3.43
N ALA A 85 16.72 -11.80 3.39
CA ALA A 85 17.60 -11.53 4.53
C ALA A 85 17.75 -10.02 4.78
N LEU A 86 17.86 -9.24 3.69
CA LEU A 86 17.87 -7.79 3.76
C LEU A 86 16.51 -7.25 4.24
N ALA A 87 15.40 -7.76 3.71
CA ALA A 87 14.06 -7.38 4.17
C ALA A 87 13.88 -7.59 5.67
N ILE A 88 14.34 -8.72 6.21
CA ILE A 88 14.33 -8.99 7.67
C ILE A 88 15.18 -7.96 8.43
N ALA A 89 16.36 -7.60 7.91
CA ALA A 89 17.24 -6.63 8.56
C ALA A 89 16.59 -5.23 8.60
N GLU A 90 16.03 -4.76 7.49
CA GLU A 90 15.38 -3.45 7.37
C GLU A 90 14.10 -3.37 8.22
N LEU A 91 13.27 -4.42 8.25
CA LEU A 91 12.06 -4.47 9.07
C LEU A 91 12.35 -4.53 10.57
N LYS A 92 13.49 -5.10 10.97
CA LYS A 92 13.92 -5.07 12.38
C LYS A 92 14.16 -3.65 12.88
N ASP A 93 14.47 -2.69 12.00
CA ASP A 93 14.59 -1.29 12.39
C ASP A 93 13.23 -0.73 12.80
N PHE A 94 12.18 -1.02 12.03
CA PHE A 94 10.81 -0.65 12.39
C PHE A 94 10.38 -1.29 13.71
N ALA A 95 10.64 -2.59 13.89
CA ALA A 95 10.33 -3.30 15.14
C ALA A 95 11.06 -2.69 16.36
N ARG A 96 12.33 -2.30 16.21
CA ARG A 96 13.13 -1.66 17.28
C ARG A 96 12.56 -0.30 17.71
N GLU A 97 11.97 0.45 16.79
CA GLU A 97 11.29 1.72 17.07
C GLU A 97 9.86 1.54 17.64
N GLY A 98 9.46 0.29 17.94
CA GLY A 98 8.16 -0.02 18.52
C GLY A 98 7.07 -0.35 17.50
N GLY A 99 7.43 -0.49 16.22
CA GLY A 99 6.59 -1.06 15.18
C GLY A 99 6.10 -2.47 15.52
N ARG A 100 4.88 -2.80 15.10
CA ARG A 100 4.24 -4.09 15.41
C ARG A 100 3.64 -4.79 14.21
N THR A 101 3.02 -4.04 13.31
CA THR A 101 2.38 -4.62 12.13
C THR A 101 2.81 -3.90 10.86
N VAL A 102 2.96 -4.67 9.80
CA VAL A 102 3.14 -4.17 8.43
C VAL A 102 2.06 -4.80 7.56
N VAL A 103 1.35 -3.98 6.80
CA VAL A 103 0.45 -4.44 5.75
C VAL A 103 1.24 -4.45 4.45
N GLU A 104 1.22 -5.61 3.79
CA GLU A 104 2.01 -5.93 2.61
C GLU A 104 1.03 -6.15 1.45
N PRO A 105 0.79 -5.12 0.62
CA PRO A 105 -0.25 -5.16 -0.40
C PRO A 105 0.23 -5.73 -1.74
N THR A 106 1.44 -6.31 -1.82
CA THR A 106 1.92 -6.94 -3.06
C THR A 106 0.94 -8.02 -3.49
N CYS A 107 0.39 -7.87 -4.69
CA CYS A 107 -0.67 -8.73 -5.22
C CYS A 107 -0.21 -9.47 -6.49
N GLN A 108 -1.15 -10.09 -7.19
CA GLN A 108 -0.80 -10.86 -8.40
C GLN A 108 -0.37 -9.92 -9.53
N GLY A 109 0.79 -10.24 -10.13
CA GLY A 109 1.44 -9.44 -11.17
C GLY A 109 2.75 -8.80 -10.71
N ILE A 110 2.94 -8.63 -9.39
CA ILE A 110 4.09 -7.92 -8.81
C ILE A 110 4.85 -8.69 -7.73
N GLY A 111 4.71 -10.02 -7.70
CA GLY A 111 5.65 -10.87 -6.96
C GLY A 111 5.28 -11.20 -5.51
N ARG A 112 3.99 -11.31 -5.18
CA ARG A 112 3.53 -11.81 -3.88
C ARG A 112 4.12 -13.19 -3.55
N ASP A 113 4.65 -13.38 -2.34
CA ASP A 113 5.14 -14.67 -1.83
C ASP A 113 4.66 -14.93 -0.38
N PRO A 114 3.54 -15.66 -0.19
CA PRO A 114 2.98 -15.91 1.14
C PRO A 114 3.92 -16.67 2.08
N LEU A 115 4.78 -17.57 1.55
CA LEU A 115 5.68 -18.37 2.37
C LEU A 115 6.87 -17.54 2.86
N ALA A 116 7.42 -16.68 2.01
CA ALA A 116 8.46 -15.73 2.40
C ALA A 116 7.92 -14.76 3.46
N LEU A 117 6.75 -14.16 3.25
CA LEU A 117 6.14 -13.26 4.24
C LEU A 117 5.96 -13.95 5.60
N ARG A 118 5.52 -15.21 5.64
CA ARG A 118 5.43 -15.99 6.88
C ARG A 118 6.79 -16.21 7.56
N ARG A 119 7.85 -16.49 6.81
CA ARG A 119 9.22 -16.61 7.36
C ARG A 119 9.75 -15.28 7.88
N ILE A 120 9.49 -14.18 7.17
CA ILE A 120 9.89 -12.82 7.57
C ILE A 120 9.15 -12.40 8.83
N SER A 121 7.83 -12.61 8.90
CA SER A 121 7.01 -12.33 10.10
C SER A 121 7.59 -13.05 11.32
N LYS A 122 7.89 -14.35 11.19
CA LYS A 122 8.51 -15.14 12.27
C LYS A 122 9.89 -14.61 12.68
N SER A 123 10.71 -14.20 11.72
CA SER A 123 12.10 -13.78 11.94
C SER A 123 12.22 -12.36 12.51
N THR A 124 11.25 -11.51 12.24
CA THR A 124 11.18 -10.12 12.73
C THR A 124 10.34 -10.00 14.01
N GLY A 125 9.38 -10.90 14.23
CA GLY A 125 8.39 -10.80 15.30
C GLY A 125 7.27 -9.78 14.99
N LEU A 126 7.19 -9.31 13.75
CA LEU A 126 6.13 -8.42 13.28
C LEU A 126 4.93 -9.23 12.81
N ASN A 127 3.73 -8.70 13.03
CA ASN A 127 2.55 -9.15 12.28
C ASN A 127 2.69 -8.67 10.83
N ILE A 128 2.44 -9.54 9.87
CA ILE A 128 2.39 -9.16 8.45
C ILE A 128 1.01 -9.51 7.91
N VAL A 129 0.27 -8.50 7.44
CA VAL A 129 -1.05 -8.67 6.80
C VAL A 129 -0.85 -8.68 5.30
N MET A 130 -1.20 -9.77 4.63
CA MET A 130 -0.98 -9.94 3.20
C MET A 130 -2.20 -9.50 2.38
N GLY A 131 -1.91 -8.82 1.28
CA GLY A 131 -2.85 -8.37 0.26
C GLY A 131 -3.24 -9.41 -0.79
N ALA A 132 -4.06 -8.98 -1.74
CA ALA A 132 -4.70 -9.81 -2.76
C ALA A 132 -5.11 -9.01 -3.99
N GLY A 133 -5.63 -9.70 -5.00
CA GLY A 133 -6.19 -9.07 -6.21
C GLY A 133 -5.13 -8.82 -7.28
N TYR A 134 -5.42 -7.87 -8.17
CA TYR A 134 -4.64 -7.58 -9.36
C TYR A 134 -4.32 -6.10 -9.47
N TYR A 135 -3.08 -5.81 -9.84
CA TYR A 135 -2.57 -4.44 -9.93
C TYR A 135 -2.92 -3.79 -11.29
N LEU A 136 -2.04 -2.98 -11.86
CA LEU A 136 -2.25 -2.27 -13.13
C LEU A 136 -2.33 -3.24 -14.31
N ALA A 137 -3.07 -2.87 -15.36
CA ALA A 137 -3.32 -3.75 -16.51
C ALA A 137 -2.05 -4.32 -17.15
N SER A 138 -0.95 -3.55 -17.19
CA SER A 138 0.34 -3.98 -17.75
C SER A 138 1.01 -5.12 -16.97
N SER A 139 0.64 -5.30 -15.70
CA SER A 139 1.17 -6.35 -14.81
C SER A 139 0.24 -7.56 -14.69
N HIS A 140 -0.96 -7.52 -15.28
CA HIS A 140 -1.93 -8.59 -15.15
C HIS A 140 -1.40 -9.91 -15.72
N PRO A 141 -1.49 -11.02 -14.95
CA PRO A 141 -1.27 -12.34 -15.51
C PRO A 141 -2.22 -12.63 -16.68
N ALA A 142 -1.76 -13.40 -17.68
CA ALA A 142 -2.54 -13.66 -18.90
C ALA A 142 -3.95 -14.24 -18.65
N LYS A 143 -4.16 -14.95 -17.53
CA LYS A 143 -5.48 -15.49 -17.14
C LYS A 143 -6.54 -14.40 -16.96
N VAL A 144 -6.15 -13.20 -16.51
CA VAL A 144 -7.09 -12.13 -16.14
C VAL A 144 -7.87 -11.61 -17.35
N ALA A 145 -7.27 -11.63 -18.54
CA ALA A 145 -7.93 -11.25 -19.78
C ALA A 145 -9.19 -12.09 -20.07
N GLY A 146 -9.19 -13.37 -19.68
CA GLY A 146 -10.33 -14.28 -19.85
C GLY A 146 -11.33 -14.31 -18.70
N MET A 147 -11.05 -13.61 -17.59
CA MET A 147 -11.89 -13.62 -16.39
C MET A 147 -12.98 -12.54 -16.46
N GLY A 148 -14.17 -12.86 -15.99
CA GLY A 148 -15.22 -11.90 -15.64
C GLY A 148 -15.10 -11.38 -14.20
N VAL A 149 -15.89 -10.37 -13.85
CA VAL A 149 -15.94 -9.72 -12.52
C VAL A 149 -16.07 -10.74 -11.38
N THR A 150 -17.09 -11.61 -11.44
CA THR A 150 -17.31 -12.61 -10.38
C THR A 150 -16.20 -13.65 -10.28
N GLN A 151 -15.51 -13.99 -11.38
CA GLN A 151 -14.38 -14.91 -11.33
C GLN A 151 -13.16 -14.28 -10.63
N ILE A 152 -12.96 -12.96 -10.77
CA ILE A 152 -11.97 -12.21 -9.99
C ILE A 152 -12.36 -12.24 -8.51
N ALA A 153 -13.64 -11.99 -8.21
CA ALA A 153 -14.14 -12.02 -6.85
C ALA A 153 -13.99 -13.40 -6.19
N ASP A 154 -14.34 -14.48 -6.89
CA ASP A 154 -14.24 -15.87 -6.43
C ASP A 154 -12.79 -16.24 -6.08
N GLU A 155 -11.82 -15.76 -6.86
CA GLU A 155 -10.41 -15.99 -6.56
C GLU A 155 -9.99 -15.30 -5.26
N ILE A 156 -10.35 -14.03 -5.07
CA ILE A 156 -10.03 -13.28 -3.85
C ILE A 156 -10.74 -13.91 -2.63
N VAL A 157 -11.99 -14.33 -2.78
CA VAL A 157 -12.75 -15.02 -1.72
C VAL A 157 -12.08 -16.34 -1.33
N ARG A 158 -11.61 -17.12 -2.30
CA ARG A 158 -10.85 -18.35 -2.04
C ARG A 158 -9.57 -18.07 -1.25
N GLU A 159 -8.83 -17.02 -1.61
CA GLU A 159 -7.63 -16.60 -0.86
C GLU A 159 -7.94 -16.16 0.57
N ALA A 160 -9.13 -15.61 0.83
CA ALA A 160 -9.57 -15.18 2.16
C ALA A 160 -10.04 -16.34 3.05
N ILE A 161 -10.54 -17.42 2.47
CA ILE A 161 -11.18 -18.53 3.20
C ILE A 161 -10.24 -19.75 3.29
N GLU A 162 -9.58 -20.09 2.19
CA GLU A 162 -8.80 -21.32 2.02
C GLU A 162 -7.29 -21.04 2.10
N GLY A 163 -6.81 -20.06 1.34
CA GLY A 163 -5.40 -19.66 1.29
C GLY A 163 -4.94 -19.23 -0.11
N ALA A 164 -3.79 -18.58 -0.17
CA ALA A 164 -3.22 -17.99 -1.38
C ALA A 164 -2.07 -18.83 -1.97
N ASP A 165 -1.93 -18.78 -3.29
CA ASP A 165 -0.80 -19.34 -4.06
C ASP A 165 -0.47 -20.81 -3.74
N GLY A 166 -1.51 -21.62 -3.51
CA GLY A 166 -1.36 -23.06 -3.19
C GLY A 166 -0.88 -23.33 -1.76
N THR A 167 -0.96 -22.33 -0.88
CA THR A 167 -0.58 -22.42 0.53
C THR A 167 -1.80 -22.31 1.45
N ASP A 168 -1.58 -22.48 2.76
CA ASP A 168 -2.55 -22.27 3.84
C ASP A 168 -2.61 -20.80 4.33
N VAL A 169 -1.82 -19.91 3.73
CA VAL A 169 -1.72 -18.51 4.15
C VAL A 169 -2.89 -17.73 3.55
N LYS A 170 -3.73 -17.16 4.41
CA LYS A 170 -4.92 -16.39 4.00
C LYS A 170 -4.62 -14.89 3.94
N ILE A 171 -5.35 -14.19 3.08
CA ILE A 171 -5.26 -12.73 2.96
C ILE A 171 -5.98 -12.04 4.12
N GLY A 172 -5.51 -10.86 4.51
CA GLY A 172 -6.18 -10.01 5.51
C GLY A 172 -6.69 -8.68 4.96
N LEU A 173 -6.39 -8.38 3.70
CA LEU A 173 -6.79 -7.19 2.98
C LEU A 173 -6.93 -7.53 1.49
N ILE A 174 -7.85 -6.86 0.81
CA ILE A 174 -8.02 -6.96 -0.65
C ILE A 174 -7.33 -5.75 -1.26
N GLY A 175 -6.27 -6.01 -2.02
CA GLY A 175 -5.45 -4.97 -2.63
C GLY A 175 -3.95 -5.25 -2.48
N GLU A 176 -3.10 -4.44 -3.10
CA GLU A 176 -3.48 -3.19 -3.78
C GLU A 176 -4.09 -3.44 -5.17
N ILE A 177 -5.25 -2.80 -5.41
CA ILE A 177 -5.97 -2.92 -6.69
C ILE A 177 -5.56 -1.78 -7.59
N GLY A 178 -5.04 -2.11 -8.77
CA GLY A 178 -4.49 -1.12 -9.70
C GLY A 178 -5.54 -0.32 -10.45
N VAL A 179 -5.43 1.00 -10.36
CA VAL A 179 -6.12 1.94 -11.24
C VAL A 179 -5.08 2.87 -11.86
N SER A 180 -4.86 2.77 -13.17
CA SER A 180 -3.99 3.69 -13.90
C SER A 180 -4.69 5.03 -14.18
N SER A 181 -3.94 6.02 -14.69
CA SER A 181 -4.52 7.28 -15.17
C SER A 181 -5.51 7.08 -16.33
N ASP A 182 -5.34 6.02 -17.12
CA ASP A 182 -6.22 5.68 -18.23
C ASP A 182 -7.50 4.98 -17.75
N PHE A 183 -7.47 4.41 -16.54
CA PHE A 183 -8.55 3.65 -15.91
C PHE A 183 -9.23 2.71 -16.91
N THR A 184 -8.44 1.76 -17.42
CA THR A 184 -8.83 0.89 -18.52
C THR A 184 -10.03 0.01 -18.15
N ALA A 185 -10.69 -0.58 -19.16
CA ALA A 185 -11.79 -1.52 -18.92
C ALA A 185 -11.34 -2.75 -18.11
N GLU A 186 -10.09 -3.21 -18.27
CA GLU A 186 -9.53 -4.33 -17.51
C GLU A 186 -9.31 -3.96 -16.03
N GLU A 187 -8.88 -2.74 -15.76
CA GLU A 187 -8.73 -2.20 -14.39
C GLU A 187 -10.09 -1.95 -13.73
N GLU A 188 -11.07 -1.42 -14.46
CA GLU A 188 -12.45 -1.30 -13.95
C GLU A 188 -13.05 -2.68 -13.63
N LYS A 189 -12.85 -3.67 -14.51
CA LYS A 189 -13.26 -5.07 -14.26
C LYS A 189 -12.59 -5.63 -13.00
N SER A 190 -11.28 -5.36 -12.83
CA SER A 190 -10.53 -5.75 -11.63
C SER A 190 -11.11 -5.11 -10.36
N LEU A 191 -11.34 -3.80 -10.38
CA LEU A 191 -11.90 -3.05 -9.26
C LEU A 191 -13.31 -3.54 -8.88
N ARG A 192 -14.18 -3.81 -9.87
CA ARG A 192 -15.50 -4.37 -9.61
C ARG A 192 -15.42 -5.74 -8.95
N GLY A 193 -14.53 -6.61 -9.42
CA GLY A 193 -14.32 -7.92 -8.82
C GLY A 193 -13.78 -7.83 -7.38
N ALA A 194 -12.86 -6.89 -7.13
CA ALA A 194 -12.35 -6.62 -5.79
C ALA A 194 -13.42 -6.03 -4.85
N ALA A 195 -14.28 -5.14 -5.34
CA ALA A 195 -15.39 -4.58 -4.58
C ALA A 195 -16.47 -5.64 -4.27
N GLU A 196 -16.75 -6.55 -5.20
CA GLU A 196 -17.62 -7.70 -4.96
C GLU A 196 -17.03 -8.63 -3.88
N ALA A 197 -15.73 -8.94 -3.95
CA ALA A 197 -15.04 -9.74 -2.94
C ALA A 197 -14.98 -9.03 -1.58
N HIS A 198 -14.80 -7.71 -1.56
CA HIS A 198 -14.86 -6.89 -0.35
C HIS A 198 -16.21 -7.03 0.35
N ARG A 199 -17.31 -6.95 -0.40
CA ARG A 199 -18.66 -7.18 0.14
C ARG A 199 -18.89 -8.62 0.61
N ARG A 200 -18.37 -9.62 -0.11
CA ARG A 200 -18.56 -11.06 0.20
C ARG A 200 -17.76 -11.51 1.42
N THR A 201 -16.49 -11.12 1.48
CA THR A 201 -15.54 -11.51 2.55
C THR A 201 -15.62 -10.61 3.78
N GLY A 202 -16.06 -9.36 3.61
CA GLY A 202 -15.99 -8.34 4.65
C GLY A 202 -14.56 -7.98 5.06
N LEU A 203 -13.53 -8.29 4.26
CA LEU A 203 -12.16 -7.79 4.44
C LEU A 203 -12.03 -6.36 3.90
N PRO A 204 -11.12 -5.51 4.41
CA PRO A 204 -10.93 -4.16 3.86
C PRO A 204 -10.44 -4.16 2.41
N LEU A 205 -10.73 -3.07 1.69
CA LEU A 205 -10.31 -2.85 0.30
C LEU A 205 -9.25 -1.74 0.24
N MET A 206 -8.20 -1.93 -0.55
CA MET A 206 -7.14 -0.95 -0.81
C MET A 206 -6.97 -0.78 -2.31
N VAL A 207 -6.98 0.47 -2.77
CA VAL A 207 -6.93 0.80 -4.20
C VAL A 207 -5.77 1.74 -4.47
N HIS A 208 -4.83 1.28 -5.30
CA HIS A 208 -3.81 2.12 -5.88
C HIS A 208 -4.46 3.18 -6.76
N LEU A 209 -4.13 4.45 -6.50
CA LEU A 209 -4.56 5.57 -7.34
C LEU A 209 -3.39 6.10 -8.17
N PRO A 210 -3.68 6.63 -9.37
CA PRO A 210 -2.72 7.46 -10.07
C PRO A 210 -2.69 8.83 -9.37
N GLY A 211 -1.87 8.96 -8.31
CA GLY A 211 -1.96 10.04 -7.32
C GLY A 211 -1.89 11.49 -7.85
N TRP A 212 -1.27 11.69 -9.01
CA TRP A 212 -1.24 12.99 -9.71
C TRP A 212 -2.53 13.34 -10.46
N PHE A 213 -3.50 12.42 -10.51
CA PHE A 213 -4.83 12.60 -11.10
C PHE A 213 -5.89 12.67 -9.99
N ARG A 214 -7.17 12.82 -10.37
CA ARG A 214 -8.31 12.99 -9.44
C ARG A 214 -9.40 11.94 -9.70
N LEU A 215 -9.01 10.67 -9.76
CA LEU A 215 -9.92 9.56 -10.07
C LEU A 215 -10.61 8.94 -8.84
N GLY A 216 -10.22 9.32 -7.62
CA GLY A 216 -10.76 8.71 -6.40
C GLY A 216 -12.29 8.76 -6.28
N HIS A 217 -12.97 9.81 -6.78
CA HIS A 217 -14.43 9.83 -6.78
C HIS A 217 -15.03 8.71 -7.64
N LYS A 218 -14.51 8.54 -8.87
CA LYS A 218 -14.95 7.47 -9.77
C LYS A 218 -14.67 6.10 -9.17
N VAL A 219 -13.51 5.91 -8.53
CA VAL A 219 -13.18 4.67 -7.82
C VAL A 219 -14.22 4.39 -6.73
N LEU A 220 -14.53 5.36 -5.86
CA LEU A 220 -15.51 5.18 -4.80
C LEU A 220 -16.95 5.00 -5.34
N ASP A 221 -17.29 5.58 -6.49
CA ASP A 221 -18.58 5.35 -7.15
C ASP A 221 -18.72 3.88 -7.56
N ILE A 222 -17.71 3.32 -8.22
CA ILE A 222 -17.69 1.90 -8.61
C ILE A 222 -17.75 0.99 -7.38
N VAL A 223 -16.97 1.28 -6.34
CA VAL A 223 -17.01 0.48 -5.10
C VAL A 223 -18.40 0.51 -4.46
N ALA A 224 -19.07 1.68 -4.44
CA ALA A 224 -20.42 1.82 -3.91
C ALA A 224 -21.48 1.11 -4.78
N GLU A 225 -21.36 1.16 -6.11
CA GLU A 225 -22.23 0.45 -7.06
C GLU A 225 -22.21 -1.07 -6.82
N GLU A 226 -21.03 -1.63 -6.53
CA GLU A 226 -20.86 -3.06 -6.21
C GLU A 226 -21.27 -3.42 -4.75
N GLY A 227 -21.73 -2.42 -3.99
CA GLY A 227 -22.17 -2.58 -2.59
C GLY A 227 -21.02 -2.72 -1.60
N GLY A 228 -19.82 -2.22 -1.93
CA GLY A 228 -18.69 -2.15 -1.03
C GLY A 228 -18.84 -1.09 0.07
N ASP A 229 -18.17 -1.30 1.20
CA ASP A 229 -18.19 -0.38 2.35
C ASP A 229 -17.06 0.65 2.24
N LEU A 230 -17.41 1.87 1.82
CA LEU A 230 -16.45 2.96 1.66
C LEU A 230 -15.72 3.31 2.97
N ARG A 231 -16.28 3.02 4.14
CA ARG A 231 -15.61 3.27 5.44
C ARG A 231 -14.46 2.33 5.71
N HIS A 232 -14.35 1.25 4.94
CA HIS A 232 -13.28 0.25 4.97
C HIS A 232 -12.56 0.14 3.62
N THR A 233 -12.62 1.22 2.83
CA THR A 233 -11.85 1.42 1.59
C THR A 233 -10.71 2.40 1.83
N VAL A 234 -9.50 2.01 1.46
CA VAL A 234 -8.27 2.80 1.50
C VAL A 234 -7.93 3.26 0.09
N LEU A 235 -7.73 4.56 -0.09
CA LEU A 235 -7.21 5.13 -1.32
C LEU A 235 -5.73 5.48 -1.11
N CYS A 236 -4.86 4.78 -1.84
CA CYS A 236 -3.41 4.95 -1.80
C CYS A 236 -2.96 6.24 -2.48
N HIS A 237 -1.70 6.59 -2.29
CA HIS A 237 -0.97 7.64 -3.01
C HIS A 237 -1.67 9.00 -2.97
N MET A 238 -2.19 9.39 -1.81
CA MET A 238 -2.85 10.68 -1.64
C MET A 238 -1.84 11.84 -1.60
N ASN A 239 -0.54 11.57 -1.39
CA ASN A 239 0.50 12.58 -1.27
C ASN A 239 0.49 13.59 -2.43
N PRO A 240 0.47 13.21 -3.72
CA PRO A 240 0.58 14.18 -4.82
C PRO A 240 -0.64 15.08 -4.99
N SER A 241 -1.73 14.81 -4.26
CA SER A 241 -2.91 15.68 -4.19
C SER A 241 -2.93 16.61 -2.97
N HIS A 242 -1.80 16.75 -2.27
CA HIS A 242 -1.69 17.50 -0.99
C HIS A 242 -2.17 18.95 -1.05
N ASP A 243 -2.15 19.59 -2.23
CA ASP A 243 -2.57 20.97 -2.45
C ASP A 243 -4.06 21.09 -2.78
N ASP A 244 -4.74 19.98 -3.05
CA ASP A 244 -6.16 19.89 -3.36
C ASP A 244 -6.97 19.34 -2.17
N LEU A 245 -7.04 20.15 -1.12
CA LEU A 245 -7.75 19.80 0.12
C LEU A 245 -9.26 19.68 -0.07
N GLY A 246 -9.83 20.30 -1.12
CA GLY A 246 -11.23 20.14 -1.48
C GLY A 246 -11.50 18.70 -1.86
N TYR A 247 -10.77 18.20 -2.86
CA TYR A 247 -10.83 16.80 -3.27
C TYR A 247 -10.60 15.83 -2.11
N GLN A 248 -9.51 16.00 -1.35
CA GLN A 248 -9.19 15.10 -0.23
C GLN A 248 -10.27 15.12 0.86
N SER A 249 -10.80 16.29 1.21
CA SER A 249 -11.89 16.42 2.18
C SER A 249 -13.18 15.75 1.70
N GLU A 250 -13.52 15.86 0.41
CA GLU A 250 -14.70 15.21 -0.16
C GLU A 250 -14.57 13.68 -0.14
N ILE A 251 -13.40 13.14 -0.49
CA ILE A 251 -13.10 11.70 -0.39
C ILE A 251 -13.23 11.21 1.06
N ALA A 252 -12.61 11.90 2.02
CA ALA A 252 -12.71 11.53 3.44
C ALA A 252 -14.16 11.61 3.95
N SER A 253 -14.94 12.60 3.49
CA SER A 253 -16.35 12.77 3.85
C SER A 253 -17.24 11.64 3.33
N ARG A 254 -16.86 10.99 2.21
CA ARG A 254 -17.52 9.77 1.72
C ARG A 254 -17.21 8.53 2.59
N GLY A 255 -16.23 8.62 3.48
CA GLY A 255 -15.87 7.59 4.46
C GLY A 255 -14.53 6.90 4.21
N ALA A 256 -13.95 7.06 3.02
CA ALA A 256 -12.70 6.40 2.65
C ALA A 256 -11.50 6.91 3.44
N PHE A 257 -10.50 6.05 3.62
CA PHE A 257 -9.21 6.47 4.15
C PHE A 257 -8.36 7.12 3.07
N LEU A 258 -7.71 8.21 3.45
CA LEU A 258 -6.67 8.90 2.70
C LEU A 258 -5.32 8.35 3.14
N GLU A 259 -4.71 7.53 2.32
CA GLU A 259 -3.41 6.97 2.63
C GLU A 259 -2.30 7.85 2.07
N TYR A 260 -1.55 8.47 2.99
CA TYR A 260 -0.30 9.15 2.70
C TYR A 260 0.83 8.12 2.81
N ASP A 261 0.94 7.27 1.79
CA ASP A 261 1.91 6.18 1.73
C ASP A 261 3.23 6.58 1.06
N MET A 262 3.38 7.77 0.48
CA MET A 262 4.65 8.16 -0.16
C MET A 262 5.57 8.97 0.77
N ILE A 263 5.49 8.77 2.10
CA ILE A 263 6.26 9.57 3.06
C ILE A 263 7.75 9.26 2.97
N GLY A 264 8.56 10.31 2.79
CA GLY A 264 9.99 10.22 2.57
C GLY A 264 10.38 9.93 1.11
N MET A 265 9.43 9.69 0.21
CA MET A 265 9.73 9.53 -1.21
C MET A 265 9.82 10.89 -1.89
N ASP A 266 11.00 11.22 -2.44
CA ASP A 266 11.31 12.53 -3.03
C ASP A 266 11.72 12.45 -4.51
N PHE A 267 11.33 11.37 -5.19
CA PHE A 267 11.78 11.06 -6.55
C PHE A 267 11.05 11.87 -7.63
N PHE A 268 11.74 12.10 -8.74
CA PHE A 268 11.12 12.46 -10.01
C PHE A 268 10.97 11.20 -10.88
N TYR A 269 9.75 10.89 -11.31
CA TYR A 269 9.46 9.77 -12.19
C TYR A 269 9.69 10.18 -13.64
N GLY A 270 10.83 9.79 -14.20
CA GLY A 270 11.27 10.18 -15.55
C GLY A 270 10.40 9.63 -16.69
N ASP A 271 9.69 8.52 -16.47
CA ASP A 271 8.74 7.95 -17.42
C ASP A 271 7.41 8.73 -17.46
N GLN A 272 6.90 9.12 -16.29
CA GLN A 272 5.63 9.82 -16.12
C GLN A 272 5.76 11.35 -16.17
N GLN A 273 6.98 11.88 -16.02
CA GLN A 273 7.28 13.31 -15.90
C GLN A 273 6.59 13.98 -14.70
N VAL A 274 6.58 13.30 -13.55
CA VAL A 274 5.94 13.79 -12.32
C VAL A 274 6.89 13.77 -11.12
N GLN A 275 6.70 14.71 -10.19
CA GLN A 275 7.51 14.87 -9.00
C GLN A 275 6.74 14.41 -7.76
N CYS A 276 7.38 13.60 -6.91
CA CYS A 276 6.85 13.29 -5.58
C CYS A 276 6.87 14.56 -4.71
N PRO A 277 5.80 14.85 -3.96
CA PRO A 277 5.77 16.00 -3.08
C PRO A 277 6.71 15.82 -1.89
N SER A 278 7.13 16.93 -1.29
CA SER A 278 7.96 16.89 -0.09
C SER A 278 7.16 16.47 1.15
N ASP A 279 7.85 15.91 2.15
CA ASP A 279 7.29 15.67 3.48
C ASP A 279 6.71 16.94 4.14
N GLU A 280 7.26 18.11 3.82
CA GLU A 280 6.77 19.39 4.34
C GLU A 280 5.40 19.76 3.74
N GLU A 281 5.18 19.45 2.47
CA GLU A 281 3.89 19.60 1.81
C GLU A 281 2.87 18.61 2.36
N ALA A 282 3.25 17.33 2.46
CA ALA A 282 2.42 16.29 3.05
C ALA A 282 2.03 16.64 4.50
N ALA A 283 2.99 17.06 5.34
CA ALA A 283 2.72 17.44 6.73
C ALA A 283 1.72 18.61 6.83
N ARG A 284 1.88 19.65 6.00
CA ARG A 284 0.93 20.78 5.97
C ARG A 284 -0.47 20.33 5.55
N ALA A 285 -0.59 19.45 4.57
CA ALA A 285 -1.88 18.93 4.12
C ALA A 285 -2.56 18.09 5.21
N ILE A 286 -1.82 17.18 5.83
CA ILE A 286 -2.31 16.35 6.95
C ILE A 286 -2.80 17.22 8.11
N VAL A 287 -2.04 18.25 8.52
CA VAL A 287 -2.47 19.16 9.61
C VAL A 287 -3.76 19.89 9.25
N LYS A 288 -3.92 20.31 7.99
CA LYS A 288 -5.16 20.96 7.52
C LYS A 288 -6.33 19.98 7.50
N LEU A 289 -6.14 18.75 7.01
CA LEU A 289 -7.16 17.69 7.06
C LEU A 289 -7.62 17.39 8.49
N VAL A 290 -6.67 17.32 9.44
CA VAL A 290 -7.00 17.19 10.87
C VAL A 290 -7.84 18.38 11.34
N GLY A 291 -7.45 19.61 10.98
CA GLY A 291 -8.22 20.83 11.29
C GLY A 291 -9.62 20.87 10.64
N MET A 292 -9.81 20.17 9.53
CA MET A 292 -11.10 20.00 8.84
C MET A 292 -11.94 18.85 9.42
N GLY A 293 -11.43 18.11 10.41
CA GLY A 293 -12.15 17.04 11.08
C GLY A 293 -11.90 15.63 10.52
N HIS A 294 -10.99 15.47 9.55
CA HIS A 294 -10.72 14.21 8.86
C HIS A 294 -9.53 13.41 9.44
N GLY A 295 -9.08 13.75 10.65
CA GLY A 295 -7.90 13.12 11.26
C GLY A 295 -8.05 11.62 11.53
N ASP A 296 -9.29 11.10 11.61
CA ASP A 296 -9.58 9.65 11.73
C ASP A 296 -9.56 8.92 10.38
N ARG A 297 -9.38 9.64 9.26
CA ARG A 297 -9.31 9.09 7.89
C ARG A 297 -7.92 9.13 7.29
N VAL A 298 -6.89 9.56 8.02
CA VAL A 298 -5.51 9.65 7.50
C VAL A 298 -4.71 8.42 7.92
N LEU A 299 -4.08 7.75 6.94
CA LEU A 299 -3.10 6.68 7.15
C LEU A 299 -1.72 7.15 6.67
N LEU A 300 -0.66 6.57 7.25
CA LEU A 300 0.73 6.92 6.93
C LEU A 300 1.54 5.65 6.61
N SER A 301 2.28 5.68 5.50
CA SER A 301 3.26 4.64 5.14
C SER A 301 4.35 5.22 4.22
N HIS A 302 5.31 4.39 3.81
CA HIS A 302 6.42 4.81 2.95
C HIS A 302 6.33 4.28 1.52
N ASP A 303 5.51 3.24 1.30
CA ASP A 303 5.43 2.53 0.02
C ASP A 303 6.84 2.10 -0.41
N VAL A 304 7.61 1.48 0.49
CA VAL A 304 8.91 0.94 0.08
C VAL A 304 8.66 -0.11 -0.99
N PHE A 305 9.08 0.18 -2.23
CA PHE A 305 8.90 -0.72 -3.37
C PHE A 305 10.13 -0.85 -4.28
N LEU A 306 11.19 -0.08 -3.99
CA LEU A 306 12.45 -0.07 -4.74
C LEU A 306 13.65 -0.27 -3.80
N LYS A 307 14.72 -0.92 -4.27
CA LYS A 307 15.93 -1.13 -3.46
C LYS A 307 16.49 0.18 -2.91
N MET A 308 16.52 1.25 -3.73
CA MET A 308 17.04 2.55 -3.32
C MET A 308 16.26 3.22 -2.17
N MET A 309 15.07 2.72 -1.81
CA MET A 309 14.30 3.18 -0.65
C MET A 309 14.75 2.52 0.65
N LEU A 310 15.48 1.40 0.60
CA LEU A 310 16.03 0.71 1.77
C LEU A 310 17.27 1.44 2.31
N THR A 311 17.47 1.40 3.63
CA THR A 311 18.62 2.08 4.26
C THR A 311 19.96 1.54 3.76
N LYS A 312 20.02 0.24 3.44
CA LYS A 312 21.19 -0.42 2.83
C LYS A 312 21.68 0.26 1.55
N TYR A 313 20.78 0.86 0.79
CA TYR A 313 21.06 1.53 -0.48
C TYR A 313 20.99 3.06 -0.37
N GLY A 314 21.00 3.61 0.84
CA GLY A 314 20.97 5.06 1.08
C GLY A 314 19.57 5.68 1.08
N GLY A 315 18.53 4.85 1.14
CA GLY A 315 17.14 5.27 1.33
C GLY A 315 16.75 5.42 2.80
N ASN A 316 15.45 5.59 3.02
CA ASN A 316 14.86 5.89 4.32
C ASN A 316 14.52 4.64 5.15
N GLY A 317 14.16 3.54 4.49
CA GLY A 317 13.70 2.29 5.08
C GLY A 317 12.40 2.42 5.89
N TYR A 318 12.00 1.31 6.53
CA TYR A 318 10.68 1.17 7.17
C TYR A 318 10.54 1.89 8.52
N ALA A 319 11.63 2.43 9.08
CA ALA A 319 11.59 3.13 10.39
C ALA A 319 11.45 4.66 10.25
N TYR A 320 11.46 5.18 9.03
CA TYR A 320 11.57 6.62 8.77
C TYR A 320 10.40 7.42 9.35
N ILE A 321 9.17 6.95 9.18
CA ILE A 321 7.99 7.63 9.73
C ILE A 321 8.14 7.82 11.25
N LEU A 322 8.47 6.76 11.98
CA LEU A 322 8.57 6.81 13.44
C LEU A 322 9.70 7.74 13.90
N LYS A 323 10.86 7.69 13.23
CA LYS A 323 12.06 8.45 13.60
C LYS A 323 12.01 9.91 13.17
N HIS A 324 11.37 10.23 12.05
CA HIS A 324 11.56 11.51 11.35
C HIS A 324 10.26 12.21 10.99
N PHE A 325 9.27 11.48 10.45
CA PHE A 325 8.02 12.11 10.01
C PHE A 325 7.08 12.44 11.18
N LEU A 326 6.94 11.56 12.18
CA LEU A 326 6.13 11.87 13.36
C LEU A 326 6.69 13.10 14.12
N PRO A 327 8.01 13.23 14.35
CA PRO A 327 8.57 14.49 14.85
C PRO A 327 8.31 15.70 13.95
N ARG A 328 8.22 15.53 12.62
CA ARG A 328 7.82 16.60 11.69
C ARG A 328 6.39 17.05 11.94
N LEU A 329 5.44 16.12 12.06
CA LEU A 329 4.06 16.45 12.41
C LEU A 329 3.93 17.21 13.73
N LYS A 330 4.76 16.86 14.74
CA LYS A 330 4.83 17.63 16.00
C LYS A 330 5.30 19.07 15.79
N ARG A 331 6.30 19.30 14.92
CA ARG A 331 6.76 20.66 14.57
C ARG A 331 5.67 21.48 13.88
N HIS A 332 4.74 20.82 13.18
CA HIS A 332 3.55 21.43 12.58
C HIS A 332 2.35 21.56 13.56
N GLY A 333 2.53 21.21 14.83
CA GLY A 333 1.54 21.46 15.89
C GLY A 333 0.61 20.30 16.20
N LEU A 334 0.78 19.12 15.60
CA LEU A 334 0.02 17.93 16.01
C LEU A 334 0.56 17.39 17.34
N ASN A 335 -0.35 17.08 18.26
CA ASN A 335 0.00 16.48 19.54
C ASN A 335 0.13 14.95 19.45
N ASP A 336 0.67 14.34 20.50
CA ASP A 336 0.92 12.90 20.58
C ASP A 336 -0.34 12.05 20.48
N ALA A 337 -1.51 12.56 20.90
CA ALA A 337 -2.76 11.82 20.80
C ALA A 337 -3.23 11.71 19.35
N VAL A 338 -3.14 12.79 18.56
CA VAL A 338 -3.48 12.78 17.13
C VAL A 338 -2.51 11.88 16.35
N ILE A 339 -1.21 12.02 16.62
CA ILE A 339 -0.17 11.19 15.99
C ILE A 339 -0.34 9.71 16.37
N GLY A 340 -0.61 9.42 17.65
CA GLY A 340 -0.86 8.07 18.13
C GLY A 340 -2.06 7.42 17.43
N ARG A 341 -3.12 8.21 17.18
CA ARG A 341 -4.29 7.78 16.43
C ARG A 341 -3.93 7.36 15.00
N MET A 342 -3.16 8.17 14.28
CA MET A 342 -2.75 7.88 12.89
C MET A 342 -1.94 6.59 12.77
N MET A 343 -1.15 6.23 13.79
CA MET A 343 -0.29 5.05 13.75
C MET A 343 -0.89 3.79 14.38
N ARG A 344 -2.02 3.89 15.08
CA ARG A 344 -2.63 2.77 15.83
C ARG A 344 -4.11 2.64 15.58
N ASP A 345 -4.87 3.68 15.93
CA ASP A 345 -6.32 3.64 15.92
C ASP A 345 -6.88 3.67 14.50
N ASN A 346 -6.31 4.51 13.61
CA ASN A 346 -6.74 4.59 12.22
C ASN A 346 -6.45 3.25 11.49
N PRO A 347 -5.22 2.69 11.51
CA PRO A 347 -4.96 1.34 11.00
C PRO A 347 -5.91 0.29 11.56
N ARG A 348 -6.16 0.29 12.88
CA ARG A 348 -7.14 -0.63 13.48
C ARG A 348 -8.54 -0.44 12.92
N SER A 349 -8.99 0.79 12.72
CA SER A 349 -10.32 1.09 12.20
C SER A 349 -10.50 0.70 10.73
N VAL A 350 -9.41 0.54 9.96
CA VAL A 350 -9.47 -0.09 8.63
C VAL A 350 -9.96 -1.53 8.75
N PHE A 351 -9.49 -2.28 9.74
CA PHE A 351 -9.83 -3.69 9.93
C PHE A 351 -10.96 -3.96 10.94
N GLN A 352 -11.45 -2.94 11.63
CA GLN A 352 -12.48 -3.10 12.66
C GLN A 352 -13.55 -2.01 12.56
N ALA A 353 -14.76 -2.42 12.17
CA ALA A 353 -15.93 -1.57 12.21
C ALA A 353 -16.27 -1.21 13.66
N SER A 354 -16.64 0.05 13.88
CA SER A 354 -17.24 0.46 15.15
C SER A 354 -18.59 -0.24 15.34
N ALA A 355 -18.88 -0.66 16.56
CA ALA A 355 -20.11 -1.38 16.93
C ALA A 355 -21.38 -0.54 16.72
#